data_AF-A0A6C0HZP0-F1
#
_entry.id   AF-A0A6C0HZP0-F1
#
_cell.length_a   1.000
_cell.length_b   1.000
_cell.length_c   1.000
_cell.angle_alpha   90.00
_cell.angle_beta   90.00
_cell.angle_gamma   90.00
#
_symmetry.space_group_name_H-M   'P 1'
#
loop_
_entity.id
_entity.type
_entity.pdbx_description
1 polymer ?
#
loop_
_entity_poly.entity_id
_entity_poly.type
_entity_poly.pdbx_seq_one_letter_code
_entity_poly.pdbx_strand_id
1 'polypeptide(L)'
;MSNGIIDFVIPLHRYHYMVQTVVEAIYKFYSPKNIYIVTPTKFCDIIRRESIKWSVHIITIPEENFFVANYNLHYNDIYDMFNKVQDERSREFGWWYQQLIKLGAFSQIPNLSNPYVVWDSDLIPLIKWDIYPTSDSSTYKFAVLQEKSKSEWVLEQYKNSLFNLTKLSICDPEEGTFVPHHFIFYHEVLDGLIRHIELDTDNNWIKNIMNLSHIYYRFSEFRTVSAFMKKNFPDLLKYHEFQLFGKDGIRIREPRQFLKEMDEFLSCENMTSIPYDDFVQFTKHKFENLPSYLQLEHI
;
A
#
# COMPACT_ATOMS: atom_id res chain seq x y z
N MET A 1 -25.46 -15.64 4.58
CA MET A 1 -24.18 -15.61 3.85
C MET A 1 -23.32 -14.62 4.58
N SER A 2 -22.19 -15.04 5.16
CA SER A 2 -21.29 -14.11 5.85
C SER A 2 -20.83 -13.07 4.84
N ASN A 3 -21.14 -11.79 5.07
CA ASN A 3 -20.53 -10.70 4.30
C ASN A 3 -19.01 -10.95 4.29
N GLY A 4 -18.39 -10.93 3.12
CA GLY A 4 -16.97 -11.20 2.88
C GLY A 4 -16.07 -10.13 3.50
N ILE A 5 -16.14 -9.98 4.82
CA ILE A 5 -15.32 -9.07 5.59
C ILE A 5 -13.91 -9.66 5.62
N ILE A 6 -12.96 -8.89 5.09
CA ILE A 6 -11.54 -9.27 5.00
C ILE A 6 -10.66 -8.32 5.82
N ASP A 7 -9.46 -8.77 6.10
CA ASP A 7 -8.42 -8.03 6.81
C ASP A 7 -7.74 -7.00 5.90
N PHE A 8 -7.20 -5.95 6.50
CA PHE A 8 -6.43 -4.89 5.83
C PHE A 8 -5.02 -4.82 6.42
N VAL A 9 -4.02 -4.59 5.58
CA VAL A 9 -2.62 -4.48 5.97
C VAL A 9 -2.06 -3.14 5.47
N ILE A 10 -1.53 -2.34 6.39
CA ILE A 10 -0.97 -1.01 6.14
C ILE A 10 0.51 -1.02 6.53
N PRO A 11 1.45 -1.06 5.58
CA PRO A 11 2.85 -0.74 5.86
C PRO A 11 2.99 0.75 6.14
N LEU A 12 3.60 1.12 7.26
CA LEU A 12 3.78 2.49 7.71
C LEU A 12 5.24 2.73 8.11
N HIS A 13 5.98 3.45 7.27
CA HIS A 13 7.40 3.73 7.54
C HIS A 13 7.58 4.73 8.70
N ARG A 14 6.72 5.75 8.77
CA ARG A 14 6.78 6.81 9.78
C ARG A 14 5.40 7.17 10.29
N TYR A 15 5.25 7.33 11.61
CA TYR A 15 4.03 7.86 12.18
C TYR A 15 3.84 9.35 11.85
N HIS A 16 2.63 9.70 11.43
CA HIS A 16 2.13 11.05 11.21
C HIS A 16 0.69 11.15 11.76
N TYR A 17 0.20 12.35 12.06
CA TYR A 17 -1.12 12.52 12.69
C TYR A 17 -2.31 12.18 11.76
N MET A 18 -2.06 12.02 10.45
CA MET A 18 -3.07 11.51 9.48
C MET A 18 -3.34 10.00 9.58
N VAL A 19 -2.60 9.22 10.38
CA VAL A 19 -2.83 7.77 10.50
C VAL A 19 -4.26 7.48 10.97
N GLN A 20 -4.79 8.25 11.93
CA GLN A 20 -6.18 8.11 12.37
C GLN A 20 -7.17 8.31 11.21
N THR A 21 -6.98 9.38 10.44
CA THR A 21 -7.83 9.70 9.28
C THR A 21 -7.92 8.53 8.31
N VAL A 22 -6.79 7.90 7.99
CA VAL A 22 -6.73 6.76 7.05
C VAL A 22 -7.48 5.55 7.60
N VAL A 23 -7.20 5.15 8.84
CA VAL A 23 -7.83 3.95 9.41
C VAL A 23 -9.33 4.12 9.64
N GLU A 24 -9.76 5.33 10.03
CA GLU A 24 -11.18 5.65 10.18
C GLU A 24 -11.90 5.69 8.83
N ALA A 25 -11.25 6.19 7.77
CA ALA A 25 -11.80 6.14 6.42
C ALA A 25 -12.01 4.69 5.95
N ILE A 26 -11.00 3.84 6.12
CA ILE A 26 -11.08 2.41 5.80
C ILE A 26 -12.23 1.76 6.57
N TYR A 27 -12.32 2.00 7.88
CA TYR A 27 -13.36 1.41 8.70
C TYR A 27 -14.77 1.88 8.30
N LYS A 28 -14.92 3.17 8.01
CA LYS A 28 -16.19 3.78 7.60
C LYS A 28 -16.71 3.21 6.28
N PHE A 29 -15.84 2.98 5.30
CA PHE A 29 -16.27 2.50 3.98
C PHE A 29 -16.32 0.98 3.85
N TYR A 30 -15.48 0.26 4.59
CA TYR A 30 -15.25 -1.17 4.38
C TYR A 30 -15.49 -2.03 5.61
N SER A 31 -15.50 -1.47 6.83
CA SER A 31 -15.73 -2.22 8.07
C SER A 31 -14.92 -3.53 8.13
N PRO A 32 -13.59 -3.46 8.00
CA PRO A 32 -12.73 -4.65 7.88
C PRO A 32 -12.74 -5.49 9.15
N LYS A 33 -12.33 -6.76 9.02
CA LYS A 33 -12.27 -7.69 10.15
C LYS A 33 -11.20 -7.24 11.14
N ASN A 34 -10.00 -6.98 10.64
CA ASN A 34 -8.90 -6.33 11.36
C ASN A 34 -8.17 -5.35 10.42
N ILE A 35 -7.53 -4.36 11.03
CA ILE A 35 -6.55 -3.49 10.35
C ILE A 35 -5.20 -3.73 11.03
N TYR A 36 -4.26 -4.31 10.29
CA TYR A 36 -2.88 -4.51 10.71
C TYR A 36 -2.02 -3.34 10.23
N ILE A 37 -1.25 -2.73 11.13
CA ILE A 37 -0.26 -1.71 10.79
C ILE A 37 1.13 -2.27 11.06
N VAL A 38 1.91 -2.49 10.00
CA VAL A 38 3.31 -2.94 10.11
C VAL A 38 4.20 -1.71 10.08
N THR A 39 4.96 -1.48 11.16
CA THR A 39 5.68 -0.21 11.36
C THR A 39 6.84 -0.38 12.34
N PRO A 40 7.83 0.53 12.37
CA PRO A 40 8.88 0.50 13.39
C PRO A 40 8.33 0.36 14.81
N THR A 41 9.02 -0.40 15.67
CA THR A 41 8.63 -0.67 17.05
C THR A 41 8.31 0.62 17.81
N LYS A 42 9.13 1.67 17.62
CA LYS A 42 8.93 2.99 18.25
C LYS A 42 7.57 3.63 17.89
N PHE A 43 7.04 3.36 16.70
CA PHE A 43 5.75 3.88 16.25
C PHE A 43 4.59 2.96 16.65
N CYS A 44 4.82 1.65 16.84
CA CYS A 44 3.81 0.77 17.42
C CYS A 44 3.32 1.31 18.78
N ASP A 45 4.23 1.73 19.66
CA ASP A 45 3.85 2.21 20.99
C ASP A 45 3.11 3.55 20.96
N ILE A 46 3.52 4.45 20.06
CA ILE A 46 2.81 5.71 19.82
C ILE A 46 1.39 5.42 19.35
N ILE A 47 1.24 4.60 18.31
CA ILE A 47 -0.05 4.26 17.72
C ILE A 47 -0.96 3.56 18.73
N ARG A 48 -0.45 2.59 19.51
CA ARG A 48 -1.24 1.92 20.56
C ARG A 48 -1.77 2.92 21.60
N ARG A 49 -0.99 3.92 21.98
CA ARG A 49 -1.42 4.94 22.94
C ARG A 49 -2.46 5.88 22.35
N GLU A 50 -2.24 6.39 21.13
CA GLU A 50 -3.17 7.33 20.50
C GLU A 50 -4.49 6.63 20.11
N SER A 51 -4.42 5.38 19.65
CA SER A 51 -5.58 4.61 19.18
C SER A 51 -6.60 4.21 20.24
N ILE A 52 -6.28 4.35 21.53
CA ILE A 52 -7.26 4.19 22.63
C ILE A 52 -8.47 5.12 22.44
N LYS A 53 -8.24 6.29 21.84
CA LYS A 53 -9.27 7.30 21.60
C LYS A 53 -9.92 7.18 20.22
N TRP A 54 -9.40 6.33 19.35
CA TRP A 54 -9.92 6.20 17.99
C TRP A 54 -11.19 5.38 18.00
N SER A 55 -12.05 5.63 17.01
CA SER A 55 -13.29 4.88 16.83
C SER A 55 -13.06 3.45 16.29
N VAL A 56 -11.80 3.08 16.03
CA VAL A 56 -11.41 1.88 15.31
C VAL A 56 -10.32 1.13 16.07
N HIS A 57 -10.48 -0.19 16.18
CA HIS A 57 -9.44 -1.07 16.71
C HIS A 57 -8.43 -1.44 15.62
N ILE A 58 -7.14 -1.38 15.97
CA ILE A 58 -6.03 -1.69 15.07
C ILE A 58 -5.01 -2.60 15.76
N ILE A 59 -4.25 -3.35 14.96
CA ILE A 59 -3.21 -4.26 15.45
C ILE A 59 -1.86 -3.81 14.87
N THR A 60 -0.96 -3.35 15.73
CA THR A 60 0.38 -2.92 15.31
C THR A 60 1.37 -4.09 15.36
N ILE A 61 2.14 -4.27 14.29
CA ILE A 61 3.19 -5.31 14.17
C ILE A 61 4.55 -4.62 13.99
N PRO A 62 5.54 -4.92 14.86
CA PRO A 62 6.91 -4.41 14.69
C PRO A 62 7.53 -4.88 13.37
N GLU A 63 7.95 -3.93 12.54
CA GLU A 63 8.58 -4.26 11.27
C GLU A 63 9.96 -4.91 11.46
N GLU A 64 10.65 -4.60 12.56
CA GLU A 64 12.02 -5.07 12.82
C GLU A 64 12.14 -6.61 12.86
N ASN A 65 11.06 -7.28 13.25
CA ASN A 65 10.97 -8.73 13.38
C ASN A 65 9.98 -9.37 12.40
N PHE A 66 9.46 -8.62 11.42
CA PHE A 66 8.34 -9.04 10.58
C PHE A 66 8.63 -10.34 9.81
N PHE A 67 9.87 -10.54 9.36
CA PHE A 67 10.29 -11.71 8.58
C PHE A 67 10.98 -12.81 9.40
N VAL A 68 11.09 -12.66 10.72
CA VAL A 68 11.86 -13.59 11.56
C VAL A 68 11.21 -14.96 11.61
N ALA A 69 9.88 -15.02 11.75
CA ALA A 69 9.17 -16.28 12.00
C ALA A 69 9.34 -17.32 10.88
N ASN A 70 9.31 -16.89 9.61
CA ASN A 70 9.39 -17.80 8.47
C ASN A 70 10.72 -17.76 7.71
N TYR A 71 11.47 -16.65 7.80
CA TYR A 71 12.72 -16.48 7.05
C TYR A 71 13.95 -16.34 7.93
N ASN A 72 13.78 -16.22 9.26
CA ASN A 72 14.87 -15.94 10.20
C ASN A 72 15.71 -14.72 9.77
N LEU A 73 15.04 -13.69 9.27
CA LEU A 73 15.65 -12.42 8.83
C LEU A 73 15.13 -11.27 9.68
N HIS A 74 16.03 -10.56 10.34
CA HIS A 74 15.76 -9.27 10.96
C HIS A 74 15.87 -8.14 9.93
N TYR A 75 15.34 -6.98 10.28
CA TYR A 75 15.44 -5.77 9.46
C TYR A 75 16.86 -5.45 9.00
N ASN A 76 17.85 -5.57 9.90
CA ASN A 76 19.26 -5.30 9.56
C ASN A 76 19.83 -6.29 8.55
N ASP A 77 19.44 -7.57 8.62
CA ASP A 77 19.88 -8.57 7.64
C ASP A 77 19.39 -8.21 6.24
N ILE A 78 18.15 -7.73 6.13
CA ILE A 78 17.55 -7.29 4.86
C ILE A 78 18.15 -5.96 4.39
N TYR A 79 18.43 -5.04 5.32
CA TYR A 79 19.15 -3.79 5.05
C TYR A 79 20.56 -4.03 4.48
N ASP A 80 21.24 -5.08 4.94
CA ASP A 80 22.56 -5.44 4.43
C ASP A 80 22.53 -6.04 3.02
N MET A 81 21.38 -6.55 2.56
CA MET A 81 21.18 -6.99 1.16
C MET A 81 20.98 -5.81 0.20
N PHE A 82 20.59 -4.64 0.71
CA PHE A 82 20.24 -3.47 -0.08
C PHE A 82 21.46 -2.74 -0.63
N ASN A 83 21.32 -2.11 -1.80
CA ASN A 83 22.37 -1.26 -2.36
C ASN A 83 22.49 0.06 -1.58
N LYS A 84 23.59 0.18 -0.81
CA LYS A 84 23.91 1.37 -0.01
C LYS A 84 24.55 2.50 -0.82
N VAL A 85 24.99 2.24 -2.05
CA VAL A 85 25.57 3.25 -2.95
C VAL A 85 24.44 3.86 -3.78
N GLN A 86 23.76 4.85 -3.19
CA GLN A 86 22.58 5.49 -3.76
C GLN A 86 22.91 6.85 -4.39
N ASP A 87 22.29 7.16 -5.53
CA ASP A 87 22.27 8.52 -6.11
C ASP A 87 20.91 9.19 -5.87
N GLU A 88 20.76 10.46 -6.25
CA GLU A 88 19.54 11.25 -6.06
C GLU A 88 18.27 10.64 -6.71
N ARG A 89 18.43 9.72 -7.66
CA ARG A 89 17.32 9.04 -8.33
C ARG A 89 16.95 7.76 -7.60
N SER A 90 17.78 7.22 -6.73
CA SER A 90 17.50 5.99 -5.97
C SER A 90 16.36 6.18 -4.97
N ARG A 91 15.52 5.16 -4.83
CA ARG A 91 14.60 5.06 -3.69
C ARG A 91 15.37 4.57 -2.47
N GLU A 92 15.06 5.13 -1.33
CA GLU A 92 15.59 4.75 -0.03
C GLU A 92 15.19 3.31 0.37
N PHE A 93 15.94 2.72 1.30
CA PHE A 93 15.66 1.37 1.80
C PHE A 93 14.23 1.21 2.31
N GLY A 94 13.72 2.18 3.08
CA GLY A 94 12.37 2.11 3.66
C GLY A 94 11.30 1.88 2.61
N TRP A 95 11.44 2.52 1.45
CA TRP A 95 10.55 2.31 0.31
C TRP A 95 10.58 0.88 -0.22
N TRP A 96 11.78 0.31 -0.42
CA TRP A 96 11.93 -1.07 -0.87
C TRP A 96 11.43 -2.08 0.17
N TYR A 97 11.68 -1.81 1.45
CA TYR A 97 11.27 -2.65 2.55
C TYR A 97 9.75 -2.74 2.68
N GLN A 98 9.04 -1.62 2.47
CA GLN A 98 7.57 -1.62 2.41
C GLN A 98 7.04 -2.56 1.31
N GLN A 99 7.71 -2.66 0.16
CA GLN A 99 7.31 -3.60 -0.89
C GLN A 99 7.41 -5.06 -0.45
N LEU A 100 8.45 -5.40 0.32
CA LEU A 100 8.56 -6.73 0.91
C LEU A 100 7.44 -6.99 1.91
N ILE A 101 7.17 -6.03 2.81
CA ILE A 101 6.12 -6.19 3.84
C ILE A 101 4.78 -6.54 3.19
N LYS A 102 4.41 -5.83 2.12
CA LYS A 102 3.17 -6.06 1.37
C LYS A 102 3.09 -7.48 0.82
N LEU A 103 4.16 -7.94 0.17
CA LEU A 103 4.25 -9.28 -0.41
C LEU A 103 4.31 -10.39 0.65
N GLY A 104 4.95 -10.12 1.79
CA GLY A 104 5.15 -11.10 2.85
C GLY A 104 3.97 -11.26 3.82
N ALA A 105 3.03 -10.31 3.84
CA ALA A 105 1.97 -10.28 4.86
C ALA A 105 1.15 -11.58 4.97
N PHE A 106 0.83 -12.22 3.85
CA PHE A 106 0.06 -13.49 3.83
C PHE A 106 0.72 -14.63 4.61
N SER A 107 2.05 -14.65 4.70
CA SER A 107 2.80 -15.69 5.43
C SER A 107 3.27 -15.21 6.79
N GLN A 108 3.51 -13.90 6.98
CA GLN A 108 4.02 -13.35 8.23
C GLN A 108 2.93 -13.01 9.26
N ILE A 109 1.68 -12.76 8.83
CA ILE A 109 0.58 -12.42 9.74
C ILE A 109 -0.30 -13.66 9.99
N PRO A 110 -0.31 -14.22 11.22
CA PRO A 110 -1.10 -15.41 11.51
C PRO A 110 -2.61 -15.16 11.33
N ASN A 111 -3.30 -16.11 10.70
CA ASN A 111 -4.75 -16.09 10.47
C ASN A 111 -5.27 -14.88 9.66
N LEU A 112 -4.40 -14.27 8.84
CA LEU A 112 -4.82 -13.25 7.87
C LEU A 112 -5.87 -13.84 6.90
N SER A 113 -6.90 -13.07 6.58
CA SER A 113 -7.95 -13.50 5.67
C SER A 113 -7.42 -13.72 4.25
N ASN A 114 -8.09 -14.61 3.50
CA ASN A 114 -7.85 -14.80 2.07
C ASN A 114 -9.14 -14.56 1.28
N PRO A 115 -9.22 -13.52 0.43
CA PRO A 115 -8.19 -12.49 0.22
C PRO A 115 -8.07 -11.52 1.41
N TYR A 116 -7.10 -10.61 1.33
CA TYR A 116 -6.96 -9.43 2.19
C TYR A 116 -6.63 -8.20 1.33
N VAL A 117 -6.73 -7.00 1.92
CA VAL A 117 -6.38 -5.74 1.25
C VAL A 117 -5.05 -5.23 1.76
N VAL A 118 -4.14 -4.89 0.86
CA VAL A 118 -3.00 -4.02 1.17
C VAL A 118 -3.40 -2.58 0.91
N TRP A 119 -3.05 -1.65 1.79
CA TRP A 119 -3.41 -0.24 1.69
C TRP A 119 -2.23 0.66 2.09
N ASP A 120 -1.88 1.65 1.26
CA ASP A 120 -0.80 2.58 1.54
C ASP A 120 -1.23 3.60 2.61
N SER A 121 -0.35 3.90 3.56
CA SER A 121 -0.68 4.76 4.72
C SER A 121 -0.92 6.23 4.38
N ASP A 122 -0.68 6.64 3.14
CA ASP A 122 -0.86 8.00 2.64
C ASP A 122 -2.13 8.18 1.80
N LEU A 123 -2.94 7.13 1.63
CA LEU A 123 -4.15 7.12 0.81
C LEU A 123 -5.42 7.26 1.67
N ILE A 124 -6.14 8.37 1.46
CA ILE A 124 -7.39 8.69 2.18
C ILE A 124 -8.57 8.69 1.19
N PRO A 125 -9.47 7.68 1.23
CA PRO A 125 -10.67 7.68 0.41
C PRO A 125 -11.67 8.71 0.94
N LEU A 126 -12.34 9.41 0.03
CA LEU A 126 -13.39 10.40 0.35
C LEU A 126 -14.76 9.96 -0.14
N ILE A 127 -14.78 8.96 -1.01
CA ILE A 127 -15.96 8.20 -1.43
C ILE A 127 -15.65 6.71 -1.32
N LYS A 128 -16.71 5.89 -1.22
CA LYS A 128 -16.57 4.43 -1.20
C LYS A 128 -16.19 3.91 -2.58
N TRP A 129 -15.24 2.97 -2.63
CA TRP A 129 -14.97 2.16 -3.82
C TRP A 129 -15.57 0.76 -3.64
N ASP A 130 -16.24 0.22 -4.65
CA ASP A 130 -16.86 -1.11 -4.52
C ASP A 130 -15.81 -2.22 -4.64
N ILE A 131 -15.06 -2.44 -3.56
CA ILE A 131 -13.96 -3.42 -3.51
C ILE A 131 -14.43 -4.84 -3.13
N TYR A 132 -15.58 -4.95 -2.47
CA TYR A 132 -16.16 -6.23 -2.07
C TYR A 132 -17.09 -6.80 -3.13
N PRO A 133 -17.25 -8.13 -3.17
CA PRO A 133 -18.31 -8.76 -3.93
C PRO A 133 -19.68 -8.16 -3.58
N THR A 134 -20.48 -7.92 -4.60
CA THR A 134 -21.88 -7.47 -4.49
C THR A 134 -22.81 -8.58 -4.98
N SER A 135 -24.13 -8.36 -4.91
CA SER A 135 -25.12 -9.27 -5.53
C SER A 135 -24.86 -9.48 -7.03
N ASP A 136 -24.30 -8.46 -7.67
CA ASP A 136 -24.15 -8.39 -9.13
C ASP A 136 -22.72 -8.72 -9.58
N SER A 137 -21.78 -8.89 -8.63
CA SER A 137 -20.37 -9.17 -8.89
C SER A 137 -19.79 -10.04 -7.79
N SER A 138 -19.43 -11.29 -8.09
CA SER A 138 -18.85 -12.22 -7.11
C SER A 138 -17.36 -11.98 -6.79
N THR A 139 -16.71 -11.05 -7.49
CA THR A 139 -15.26 -10.81 -7.39
C THR A 139 -14.93 -9.56 -6.61
N TYR A 140 -13.86 -9.61 -5.80
CA TYR A 140 -13.24 -8.41 -5.25
C TYR A 140 -12.60 -7.56 -6.35
N LYS A 141 -12.55 -6.25 -6.14
CA LYS A 141 -11.94 -5.29 -7.07
C LYS A 141 -11.06 -4.30 -6.32
N PHE A 142 -10.08 -3.72 -7.00
CA PHE A 142 -9.42 -2.50 -6.55
C PHE A 142 -9.73 -1.36 -7.52
N ALA A 143 -9.52 -0.11 -7.13
CA ALA A 143 -9.70 1.04 -8.01
C ALA A 143 -8.36 1.46 -8.63
N VAL A 144 -8.32 1.68 -9.94
CA VAL A 144 -7.16 2.30 -10.59
C VAL A 144 -7.18 3.79 -10.26
N LEU A 145 -6.21 4.24 -9.46
CA LEU A 145 -6.17 5.62 -8.96
C LEU A 145 -5.16 6.50 -9.69
N GLN A 146 -4.01 5.94 -10.06
CA GLN A 146 -2.90 6.72 -10.57
C GLN A 146 -2.89 6.77 -12.10
N GLU A 147 -2.89 7.98 -12.67
CA GLU A 147 -2.62 8.22 -14.10
C GLU A 147 -1.23 7.70 -14.51
N LYS A 148 -1.06 7.32 -15.77
CA LYS A 148 0.23 6.84 -16.32
C LYS A 148 1.36 7.83 -16.05
N SER A 149 2.52 7.28 -15.63
CA SER A 149 3.75 8.06 -15.48
C SER A 149 4.08 8.77 -16.79
N LYS A 150 4.33 10.08 -16.71
CA LYS A 150 4.85 10.87 -17.84
C LYS A 150 6.35 10.66 -18.07
N SER A 151 7.05 10.07 -17.10
CA SER A 151 8.48 9.74 -17.24
C SER A 151 8.67 8.34 -17.82
N GLU A 152 9.18 8.29 -19.05
CA GLU A 152 9.54 7.05 -19.75
C GLU A 152 10.66 6.30 -19.01
N TRP A 153 11.67 7.01 -18.53
CA TRP A 153 12.77 6.42 -17.76
C TRP A 153 12.27 5.71 -16.49
N VAL A 154 11.38 6.35 -15.72
CA VAL A 154 10.80 5.72 -14.52
C VAL A 154 10.03 4.45 -14.90
N LEU A 155 9.24 4.51 -15.98
CA LEU A 155 8.50 3.36 -16.49
C LEU A 155 9.45 2.22 -16.90
N GLU A 156 10.54 2.53 -17.59
CA GLU A 156 11.55 1.57 -18.00
C GLU A 156 12.22 0.88 -16.79
N GLN A 157 12.53 1.63 -15.73
CA GLN A 157 13.08 1.04 -14.50
C GLN A 157 12.14 -0.01 -13.89
N TYR A 158 10.83 0.28 -13.83
CA TYR A 158 9.84 -0.70 -13.38
C TYR A 158 9.70 -1.90 -14.33
N LYS A 159 9.74 -1.66 -15.65
CA LYS A 159 9.66 -2.74 -16.65
C LYS A 159 10.84 -3.69 -16.50
N ASN A 160 12.05 -3.14 -16.39
CA ASN A 160 13.28 -3.92 -16.37
C ASN A 160 13.43 -4.67 -15.04
N SER A 161 13.08 -4.07 -13.91
CA SER A 161 13.11 -4.78 -12.62
C SER A 161 12.10 -5.93 -12.56
N LEU A 162 10.86 -5.70 -13.02
CA LEU A 162 9.84 -6.75 -13.14
C LEU A 162 10.31 -7.88 -14.06
N PHE A 163 10.79 -7.54 -15.26
CA PHE A 163 11.21 -8.52 -16.24
C PHE A 163 12.44 -9.29 -15.75
N ASN A 164 13.40 -8.64 -15.10
CA ASN A 164 14.56 -9.33 -14.54
C ASN A 164 14.12 -10.37 -13.51
N LEU A 165 13.25 -9.96 -12.57
CA LEU A 165 12.78 -10.79 -11.46
C LEU A 165 11.88 -11.95 -11.90
N THR A 166 10.98 -11.73 -12.86
CA THR A 166 9.87 -12.67 -13.15
C THR A 166 9.80 -13.17 -14.59
N LYS A 167 10.56 -12.55 -15.51
CA LYS A 167 10.44 -12.72 -16.97
C LYS A 167 9.05 -12.36 -17.51
N LEU A 168 8.28 -11.54 -16.77
CA LEU A 168 6.96 -11.05 -17.18
C LEU A 168 7.05 -9.59 -17.65
N SER A 169 6.08 -9.19 -18.47
CA SER A 169 5.91 -7.82 -18.91
C SER A 169 4.89 -7.09 -18.04
N ILE A 170 5.03 -5.76 -17.92
CA ILE A 170 4.01 -4.91 -17.29
C ILE A 170 2.68 -5.08 -18.04
N CYS A 171 1.58 -5.09 -17.30
CA CYS A 171 0.23 -5.27 -17.84
C CYS A 171 -0.74 -4.15 -17.42
N ASP A 172 -0.22 -2.93 -17.21
CA ASP A 172 -1.03 -1.76 -16.84
C ASP A 172 -2.26 -1.59 -17.76
N PRO A 173 -3.38 -1.04 -17.24
CA PRO A 173 -4.59 -0.80 -18.01
C PRO A 173 -4.37 0.24 -19.13
N GLU A 174 -5.38 0.41 -19.99
CA GLU A 174 -5.33 1.41 -21.07
C GLU A 174 -5.18 2.84 -20.50
N GLU A 175 -5.89 3.14 -19.42
CA GLU A 175 -5.75 4.38 -18.66
C GLU A 175 -5.35 4.11 -17.21
N GLY A 176 -4.37 4.87 -16.72
CA GLY A 176 -3.81 4.68 -15.38
C GLY A 176 -2.77 3.57 -15.26
N THR A 177 -2.48 3.16 -14.02
CA THR A 177 -1.44 2.18 -13.70
C THR A 177 -1.91 1.21 -12.62
N PHE A 178 -1.34 0.00 -12.60
CA PHE A 178 -1.44 -0.92 -11.47
C PHE A 178 -0.46 -0.55 -10.35
N VAL A 179 -0.43 0.74 -10.00
CA VAL A 179 0.08 1.26 -8.72
C VAL A 179 -1.08 1.99 -8.04
N PRO A 180 -2.14 1.26 -7.62
CA PRO A 180 -3.38 1.86 -7.12
C PRO A 180 -3.32 2.34 -5.67
N HIS A 181 -2.20 2.15 -4.97
CA HIS A 181 -2.05 2.46 -3.54
C HIS A 181 -2.97 1.66 -2.60
N HIS A 182 -3.78 0.74 -3.15
CA HIS A 182 -4.50 -0.31 -2.43
C HIS A 182 -4.76 -1.49 -3.37
N PHE A 183 -4.65 -2.73 -2.91
CA PHE A 183 -4.76 -3.90 -3.78
C PHE A 183 -5.31 -5.13 -3.05
N ILE A 184 -6.04 -5.98 -3.76
CA ILE A 184 -6.57 -7.26 -3.24
C ILE A 184 -5.52 -8.36 -3.42
N PHE A 185 -4.94 -8.82 -2.32
CA PHE A 185 -3.95 -9.91 -2.33
C PHE A 185 -4.61 -11.24 -1.96
N TYR A 186 -4.23 -12.28 -2.68
CA TYR A 186 -4.70 -13.65 -2.50
C TYR A 186 -3.54 -14.53 -2.10
N HIS A 187 -3.74 -15.40 -1.12
CA HIS A 187 -2.66 -16.25 -0.58
C HIS A 187 -2.06 -17.15 -1.68
N GLU A 188 -2.91 -17.77 -2.51
CA GLU A 188 -2.46 -18.65 -3.59
C GLU A 188 -1.65 -17.91 -4.67
N VAL A 189 -1.99 -16.65 -4.93
CA VAL A 189 -1.30 -15.81 -5.91
C VAL A 189 0.09 -15.45 -5.39
N LEU A 190 0.19 -15.02 -4.13
CA LEU A 190 1.46 -14.62 -3.53
C LEU A 190 2.38 -15.80 -3.30
N ASP A 191 1.86 -16.93 -2.83
CA ASP A 191 2.62 -18.17 -2.71
C ASP A 191 3.15 -18.64 -4.07
N GLY A 192 2.31 -18.62 -5.11
CA GLY A 192 2.73 -18.93 -6.47
C GLY A 192 3.78 -17.97 -7.01
N LEU A 193 3.64 -16.67 -6.74
CA LEU A 193 4.61 -15.65 -7.14
C LEU A 193 5.95 -15.82 -6.44
N ILE A 194 5.96 -16.05 -5.13
CA ILE A 194 7.19 -16.25 -4.35
C ILE A 194 7.93 -17.48 -4.86
N ARG A 195 7.23 -18.60 -5.03
CA ARG A 195 7.82 -19.80 -5.63
C ARG A 195 8.40 -19.49 -7.01
N HIS A 196 7.66 -18.78 -7.86
CA HIS A 196 8.11 -18.37 -9.20
C HIS A 196 9.40 -17.53 -9.17
N ILE A 197 9.53 -16.61 -8.20
CA ILE A 197 10.73 -15.77 -8.02
C ILE A 197 11.94 -16.62 -7.57
N GLU A 198 11.70 -17.70 -6.82
CA GLU A 198 12.75 -18.55 -6.25
C GLU A 198 13.17 -19.70 -7.18
N LEU A 199 12.38 -20.04 -8.21
CA LEU A 199 12.59 -21.22 -9.07
C LEU A 199 14.01 -21.36 -9.64
N ASP A 200 14.61 -20.25 -10.08
CA ASP A 200 15.88 -20.24 -10.82
C ASP A 200 17.05 -19.70 -9.99
N THR A 201 16.92 -19.65 -8.66
CA THR A 201 17.95 -19.08 -7.78
C THR A 201 18.09 -19.83 -6.47
N ASP A 202 19.31 -19.91 -5.92
CA ASP A 202 19.53 -20.41 -4.56
C ASP A 202 19.18 -19.39 -3.45
N ASN A 203 18.73 -18.19 -3.83
CA ASN A 203 18.35 -17.12 -2.91
C ASN A 203 16.85 -17.18 -2.60
N ASN A 204 16.46 -16.73 -1.42
CA ASN A 204 15.06 -16.46 -1.14
C ASN A 204 14.56 -15.22 -1.92
N TRP A 205 13.24 -15.11 -2.06
CA TRP A 205 12.60 -14.03 -2.80
C TRP A 205 12.93 -12.62 -2.25
N ILE A 206 13.11 -12.49 -0.93
CA ILE A 206 13.48 -11.23 -0.27
C ILE A 206 14.81 -10.73 -0.81
N LYS A 207 15.83 -11.60 -0.84
CA LYS A 207 17.15 -11.28 -1.34
C LYS A 207 17.13 -11.02 -2.84
N ASN A 208 16.34 -11.79 -3.61
CA ASN A 208 16.18 -11.54 -5.05
C ASN A 208 15.59 -10.15 -5.35
N ILE A 209 14.58 -9.72 -4.59
CA ILE A 209 14.03 -8.36 -4.73
C ILE A 209 15.05 -7.31 -4.28
N MET A 210 15.72 -7.50 -3.14
CA MET A 210 16.72 -6.54 -2.67
C MET A 210 17.90 -6.39 -3.63
N ASN A 211 18.30 -7.47 -4.29
CA ASN A 211 19.34 -7.44 -5.33
C ASN A 211 18.96 -6.55 -6.52
N LEU A 212 17.67 -6.35 -6.80
CA LEU A 212 17.24 -5.41 -7.86
C LEU A 212 17.69 -3.99 -7.57
N SER A 213 17.84 -3.58 -6.31
CA SER A 213 18.29 -2.22 -5.94
C SER A 213 19.73 -1.91 -6.37
N HIS A 214 20.53 -2.94 -6.68
CA HIS A 214 21.90 -2.79 -7.20
C HIS A 214 21.91 -2.51 -8.71
N ILE A 215 20.82 -2.81 -9.41
CA ILE A 215 20.75 -2.76 -10.88
C ILE A 215 19.73 -1.71 -11.34
N TYR A 216 18.65 -1.56 -10.60
CA TYR A 216 17.51 -0.74 -10.96
C TYR A 216 17.11 0.21 -9.83
N TYR A 217 16.53 1.33 -10.23
CA TYR A 217 16.13 2.38 -9.30
C TYR A 217 14.71 2.18 -8.74
N ARG A 218 13.90 1.30 -9.35
CA ARG A 218 12.47 1.15 -9.05
C ARG A 218 12.04 -0.32 -9.09
N PHE A 219 11.14 -0.70 -8.18
CA PHE A 219 10.46 -2.00 -8.16
C PHE A 219 9.04 -1.81 -7.62
N SER A 220 8.04 -2.47 -8.20
CA SER A 220 6.68 -2.40 -7.65
C SER A 220 6.13 -3.80 -7.44
N GLU A 221 5.80 -4.07 -6.19
CA GLU A 221 4.96 -5.16 -5.73
C GLU A 221 3.63 -5.23 -6.50
N PHE A 222 2.92 -4.11 -6.64
CA PHE A 222 1.60 -4.10 -7.28
C PHE A 222 1.68 -4.47 -8.76
N ARG A 223 2.66 -3.92 -9.49
CA ARG A 223 2.90 -4.30 -10.89
C ARG A 223 3.35 -5.75 -11.02
N THR A 224 4.15 -6.23 -10.08
CA THR A 224 4.65 -7.62 -10.07
C THR A 224 3.51 -8.61 -9.85
N VAL A 225 2.70 -8.38 -8.81
CA VAL A 225 1.52 -9.20 -8.52
C VAL A 225 0.53 -9.13 -9.67
N SER A 226 0.26 -7.94 -10.22
CA SER A 226 -0.67 -7.78 -11.35
C SER A 226 -0.21 -8.53 -12.60
N ALA A 227 1.07 -8.45 -12.96
CA ALA A 227 1.63 -9.18 -14.10
C ALA A 227 1.52 -10.70 -13.89
N PHE A 228 1.80 -11.17 -12.67
CA PHE A 228 1.67 -12.58 -12.32
C PHE A 228 0.22 -13.07 -12.35
N MET A 229 -0.72 -12.29 -11.80
CA MET A 229 -2.15 -12.58 -11.87
C MET A 229 -2.66 -12.56 -13.31
N LYS A 230 -2.27 -11.57 -14.12
CA LYS A 230 -2.71 -11.50 -15.53
C LYS A 230 -2.35 -12.77 -16.31
N LYS A 231 -1.19 -13.36 -16.03
CA LYS A 231 -0.73 -14.59 -16.68
C LYS A 231 -1.37 -15.86 -16.11
N ASN A 232 -1.43 -15.97 -14.78
CA ASN A 232 -1.72 -17.25 -14.11
C ASN A 232 -3.10 -17.29 -13.42
N PHE A 233 -3.66 -16.13 -13.06
CA PHE A 233 -4.94 -15.97 -12.34
C PHE A 233 -5.78 -14.82 -12.92
N PRO A 234 -6.06 -14.79 -14.23
CA PRO A 234 -6.68 -13.62 -14.88
C PRO A 234 -8.08 -13.31 -14.35
N ASP A 235 -8.78 -14.30 -13.79
CA ASP A 235 -10.11 -14.14 -13.20
C ASP A 235 -10.10 -13.44 -11.83
N LEU A 236 -8.93 -13.35 -11.18
CA LEU A 236 -8.78 -12.63 -9.91
C LEU A 236 -8.33 -11.18 -10.10
N LEU A 237 -7.75 -10.83 -11.27
CA LEU A 237 -7.31 -9.46 -11.56
C LEU A 237 -8.49 -8.61 -12.05
N LYS A 238 -9.30 -8.13 -11.10
CA LYS A 238 -10.46 -7.27 -11.36
C LYS A 238 -10.26 -5.90 -10.75
N TYR A 239 -10.64 -4.87 -11.49
CA TYR A 239 -10.47 -3.48 -11.07
C TYR A 239 -11.58 -2.59 -11.62
N HIS A 240 -11.71 -1.42 -11.01
CA HIS A 240 -12.46 -0.30 -11.55
C HIS A 240 -11.52 0.56 -12.40
N GLU A 241 -11.99 0.96 -13.58
CA GLU A 241 -11.24 1.79 -14.51
C GLU A 241 -10.90 3.16 -13.91
N PHE A 242 -9.80 3.75 -14.39
CA PHE A 242 -9.29 5.04 -13.91
C PHE A 242 -10.35 6.15 -13.92
N GLN A 243 -11.22 6.18 -14.94
CA GLN A 243 -12.27 7.20 -15.07
C GLN A 243 -13.29 7.21 -13.92
N LEU A 244 -13.50 6.07 -13.23
CA LEU A 244 -14.54 5.98 -12.21
C LEU A 244 -14.11 6.62 -10.88
N PHE A 245 -12.83 6.46 -10.52
CA PHE A 245 -12.32 6.91 -9.22
C PHE A 245 -10.99 7.65 -9.31
N GLY A 246 -10.09 7.28 -10.22
CA GLY A 246 -8.77 7.89 -10.34
C GLY A 246 -8.77 9.32 -10.87
N LYS A 247 -9.62 9.60 -11.87
CA LYS A 247 -9.66 10.91 -12.55
C LYS A 247 -9.95 12.09 -11.62
N ASP A 248 -10.85 11.90 -10.66
CA ASP A 248 -11.26 12.95 -9.71
C ASP A 248 -10.50 12.85 -8.38
N GLY A 249 -9.38 12.14 -8.36
CA GLY A 249 -8.48 12.04 -7.23
C GLY A 249 -7.43 13.16 -7.20
N ILE A 250 -6.95 13.51 -6.01
CA ILE A 250 -5.91 14.52 -5.85
C ILE A 250 -4.69 13.92 -5.15
N ARG A 251 -3.51 14.11 -5.75
CA ARG A 251 -2.22 13.74 -5.17
C ARG A 251 -1.44 14.99 -4.80
N ILE A 252 -1.12 15.12 -3.52
CA ILE A 252 -0.39 16.25 -2.97
C ILE A 252 1.04 15.78 -2.66
N ARG A 253 1.98 16.13 -3.55
CA ARG A 253 3.39 15.72 -3.42
C ARG A 253 4.15 16.47 -2.32
N GLU A 254 3.76 17.71 -2.09
CA GLU A 254 4.37 18.61 -1.10
C GLU A 254 3.27 19.06 -0.12
N PRO A 255 2.91 18.24 0.87
CA PRO A 255 1.70 18.44 1.67
C PRO A 255 1.84 19.55 2.70
N ARG A 256 3.02 20.16 2.89
CA ARG A 256 3.26 21.14 3.96
C ARG A 256 2.27 22.30 3.97
N GLN A 257 1.98 22.89 2.81
CA GLN A 257 1.02 23.99 2.72
C GLN A 257 -0.40 23.50 3.01
N PHE A 258 -0.79 22.36 2.44
CA PHE A 258 -2.11 21.76 2.65
C PHE A 258 -2.35 21.44 4.13
N LEU A 259 -1.36 20.84 4.80
CA LEU A 259 -1.40 20.53 6.22
C LEU A 259 -1.49 21.81 7.07
N LYS A 260 -0.72 22.86 6.73
CA LYS A 260 -0.80 24.14 7.43
C LYS A 260 -2.20 24.77 7.34
N GLU A 261 -2.80 24.78 6.15
CA GLU A 261 -4.15 25.31 5.94
C GLU A 261 -5.21 24.49 6.69
N MET A 262 -5.01 23.16 6.80
CA MET A 262 -5.87 22.28 7.58
C MET A 262 -5.76 22.57 9.08
N ASP A 263 -4.54 22.71 9.60
CA ASP A 263 -4.30 23.02 11.02
C ASP A 263 -4.91 24.39 11.38
N GLU A 264 -4.78 25.38 10.49
CA GLU A 264 -5.41 26.71 10.62
C GLU A 264 -6.95 26.61 10.60
N PHE A 265 -7.53 25.82 9.69
CA PHE A 265 -8.98 25.64 9.58
C PHE A 265 -9.57 24.94 10.82
N LEU A 266 -8.92 23.88 11.29
CA LEU A 266 -9.36 23.13 12.46
C LEU A 266 -9.08 23.86 13.78
N SER A 267 -8.37 24.99 13.74
CA SER A 267 -7.96 25.77 14.93
C SER A 267 -7.22 24.93 15.96
N CYS A 268 -6.43 23.96 15.50
CA CYS A 268 -5.78 22.99 16.37
C CYS A 268 -4.25 23.11 16.29
N GLU A 269 -3.67 23.83 17.24
CA GLU A 269 -2.22 23.79 17.44
C GLU A 269 -1.82 22.44 18.07
N ASN A 270 -0.87 21.73 17.45
CA ASN A 270 -0.24 20.49 17.96
C ASN A 270 -1.16 19.25 18.03
N MET A 271 -1.96 18.96 17.00
CA MET A 271 -2.72 17.70 16.95
C MET A 271 -1.80 16.47 16.89
N THR A 272 -2.08 15.47 17.73
CA THR A 272 -1.43 14.15 17.66
C THR A 272 -2.14 13.19 16.71
N SER A 273 -3.39 13.49 16.36
CA SER A 273 -4.21 12.74 15.40
C SER A 273 -5.37 13.59 14.87
N ILE A 274 -5.88 13.28 13.66
CA ILE A 274 -7.05 13.93 13.05
C ILE A 274 -8.15 12.91 12.76
N PRO A 275 -9.36 13.07 13.35
CA PRO A 275 -10.52 12.27 13.00
C PRO A 275 -10.89 12.40 11.52
N TYR A 276 -11.40 11.33 10.92
CA TYR A 276 -11.76 11.33 9.50
C TYR A 276 -12.82 12.37 9.15
N ASP A 277 -13.83 12.55 10.00
CA ASP A 277 -14.92 13.48 9.72
C ASP A 277 -14.45 14.95 9.71
N ASP A 278 -13.49 15.30 10.56
CA ASP A 278 -12.87 16.64 10.59
C ASP A 278 -12.05 16.88 9.32
N PHE A 279 -11.28 15.87 8.88
CA PHE A 279 -10.56 15.92 7.61
C PHE A 279 -11.51 16.11 6.41
N VAL A 280 -12.66 15.42 6.41
CA VAL A 280 -13.67 15.59 5.35
C VAL A 280 -14.27 16.99 5.37
N GLN A 281 -14.54 17.57 6.54
CA GLN A 281 -15.02 18.95 6.64
C GLN A 281 -14.03 19.94 6.05
N PHE A 282 -12.74 19.83 6.40
CA PHE A 282 -11.69 20.63 5.79
C PHE A 282 -11.62 20.44 4.28
N THR A 283 -11.66 19.20 3.79
CA THR A 283 -11.59 18.91 2.36
C THR A 283 -12.76 19.54 1.58
N LYS A 284 -13.98 19.49 2.13
CA LYS A 284 -15.16 20.15 1.55
C LYS A 284 -15.05 21.68 1.55
N HIS A 285 -14.34 22.25 2.52
CA HIS A 285 -14.05 23.68 2.53
C HIS A 285 -12.98 24.05 1.50
N LYS A 286 -11.94 23.22 1.36
CA LYS A 286 -10.77 23.49 0.51
C LYS A 286 -11.06 23.33 -0.98
N PHE A 287 -11.88 22.35 -1.36
CA PHE A 287 -12.16 22.02 -2.76
C PHE A 287 -13.61 22.28 -3.12
N GLU A 288 -13.83 22.93 -4.27
CA GLU A 288 -15.17 23.23 -4.80
C GLU A 288 -15.99 21.95 -5.06
N ASN A 289 -15.34 20.92 -5.59
CA ASN A 289 -15.89 19.58 -5.73
C ASN A 289 -15.09 18.62 -4.85
N LEU A 290 -15.80 17.74 -4.11
CA LEU A 290 -15.15 16.76 -3.26
C LEU A 290 -14.40 15.74 -4.14
N PRO A 291 -13.06 15.61 -4.03
CA PRO A 291 -12.33 14.62 -4.78
C PRO A 291 -12.69 13.21 -4.32
N SER A 292 -12.42 12.21 -5.17
CA SER A 292 -12.68 10.80 -4.83
C SER A 292 -11.75 10.29 -3.72
N TYR A 293 -10.51 10.79 -3.70
CA TYR A 293 -9.52 10.53 -2.66
C TYR A 293 -8.47 11.64 -2.62
N LEU A 294 -7.73 11.64 -1.52
CA LEU A 294 -6.49 12.38 -1.36
C LEU A 294 -5.34 11.41 -1.09
N GLN A 295 -4.22 11.63 -1.77
CA GLN A 295 -2.94 11.00 -1.43
C GLN A 295 -1.95 12.07 -1.00
N LEU A 296 -1.41 11.95 0.21
CA LEU A 296 -0.49 12.91 0.81
C LEU A 296 0.93 12.32 0.82
N GLU A 297 1.73 12.57 -0.21
CA GLU A 297 3.06 11.95 -0.30
C GLU A 297 4.03 12.58 0.71
N HIS A 298 4.98 11.80 1.22
CA HIS A 298 6.08 12.27 2.07
C HIS A 298 5.67 12.89 3.44
N ILE A 299 4.52 12.47 3.98
CA ILE A 299 4.11 12.80 5.36
C ILE A 299 4.82 11.95 6.42
#